data_AF-A0A935RCL0-F1
#
_entry.id   AF-A0A935RCL0-F1
#
_cell.length_a   1.000
_cell.length_b   1.000
_cell.length_c   1.000
_cell.angle_alpha   90.00
_cell.angle_beta   90.00
_cell.angle_gamma   90.00
#
_symmetry.space_group_name_H-M   'P 1'
#
loop_
_entity.id
_entity.type
_entity.pdbx_description
1 polymer ?
#
loop_
_entity_poly.entity_id
_entity_poly.type
_entity_poly.pdbx_seq_one_letter_code
_entity_poly.pdbx_strand_id
1 'polypeptide(L)'
;MSCFQCHDGPGGHPSNWANASQHGSAVEDGGAAACSACHGADFRGGWSATSCYECHDGPGGHPVGWSHYTGHGRTASLYGPAACGACHGADYRGGWSDISCYQCHVGPYAVHPLGWAEPGAHGRVAEDAAPRGCTECHGADFRGGGSGVSCWRCHDGPNP
;
A
#
# COMPACT_ATOMS: atom_id res chain seq x y z
N MET A 1 39.84 -20.04 -6.76
CA MET A 1 38.40 -20.27 -6.63
C MET A 1 37.72 -18.92 -6.61
N SER A 2 36.76 -18.66 -7.51
CA SER A 2 35.97 -17.41 -7.45
C SER A 2 34.73 -17.63 -6.60
N CYS A 3 34.19 -16.57 -6.00
CA CYS A 3 32.95 -16.63 -5.21
C CYS A 3 31.78 -17.25 -5.99
N PHE A 4 31.75 -17.06 -7.32
CA PHE A 4 30.72 -17.58 -8.22
C PHE A 4 30.78 -19.10 -8.46
N GLN A 5 31.80 -19.80 -7.93
CA GLN A 5 31.82 -21.27 -7.94
C GLN A 5 30.94 -21.90 -6.85
N CYS A 6 30.58 -21.13 -5.81
CA CYS A 6 29.74 -21.61 -4.70
C CYS A 6 28.48 -20.77 -4.49
N HIS A 7 28.37 -19.62 -5.16
CA HIS A 7 27.23 -18.70 -5.01
C HIS A 7 26.67 -18.34 -6.38
N ASP A 8 25.35 -18.51 -6.52
CA ASP A 8 24.61 -18.00 -7.67
C ASP A 8 24.48 -16.49 -7.52
N GLY A 9 25.14 -15.73 -8.41
CA GLY A 9 24.96 -14.29 -8.61
C GLY A 9 25.64 -13.32 -7.61
N PRO A 10 25.61 -12.00 -7.90
CA PRO A 10 26.13 -10.97 -7.00
C PRO A 10 25.38 -10.97 -5.68
N GLY A 11 26.10 -11.06 -4.55
CA GLY A 11 25.51 -11.05 -3.22
C GLY A 11 24.82 -12.35 -2.79
N GLY A 12 24.90 -13.43 -3.59
CA GLY A 12 24.34 -14.75 -3.23
C GLY A 12 22.89 -15.00 -3.68
N HIS A 13 22.33 -14.13 -4.53
CA HIS A 13 21.00 -14.32 -5.11
C HIS A 13 21.06 -14.83 -6.57
N PRO A 14 20.13 -15.71 -6.99
CA PRO A 14 20.05 -16.21 -8.36
C PRO A 14 20.08 -15.12 -9.44
N SER A 15 20.48 -15.51 -10.66
CA SER A 15 20.38 -14.60 -11.80
C SER A 15 18.95 -14.06 -11.97
N ASN A 16 18.84 -12.79 -12.34
CA ASN A 16 17.56 -12.09 -12.51
C ASN A 16 16.73 -11.91 -11.23
N TRP A 17 17.35 -12.01 -10.05
CA TRP A 17 16.69 -11.89 -8.74
C TRP A 17 15.74 -10.70 -8.63
N ALA A 18 16.12 -9.52 -9.15
CA ALA A 18 15.31 -8.31 -9.08
C ALA A 18 13.90 -8.40 -9.72
N ASN A 19 13.61 -9.47 -10.49
CA ASN A 19 12.25 -9.69 -11.01
C ASN A 19 11.27 -10.01 -9.88
N ALA A 20 10.08 -9.42 -9.96
CA ALA A 20 9.01 -9.63 -8.96
C ALA A 20 8.63 -11.10 -8.78
N SER A 21 8.68 -11.91 -9.84
CA SER A 21 8.40 -13.35 -9.78
C SER A 21 9.43 -14.19 -9.01
N GLN A 22 10.55 -13.58 -8.60
CA GLN A 22 11.56 -14.22 -7.75
C GLN A 22 11.69 -13.45 -6.43
N HIS A 23 12.16 -12.21 -6.48
CA HIS A 23 12.38 -11.38 -5.29
C HIS A 23 11.06 -11.05 -4.57
N GLY A 24 10.02 -10.66 -5.31
CA GLY A 24 8.71 -10.37 -4.73
C GLY A 24 8.07 -11.61 -4.10
N SER A 25 8.05 -12.73 -4.83
CA SER A 25 7.52 -14.00 -4.32
C SER A 25 8.26 -14.49 -3.07
N ALA A 26 9.58 -14.29 -2.97
CA ALA A 26 10.32 -14.63 -1.76
C ALA A 26 9.88 -13.81 -0.53
N VAL A 27 9.56 -12.52 -0.73
CA VAL A 27 9.01 -11.67 0.32
C VAL A 27 7.56 -12.07 0.67
N GLU A 28 6.75 -12.42 -0.32
CA GLU A 28 5.38 -12.89 -0.12
C GLU A 28 5.33 -14.22 0.68
N ASP A 29 6.20 -15.17 0.36
CA ASP A 29 6.21 -16.51 0.96
C ASP A 29 6.82 -16.54 2.36
N GLY A 30 7.91 -15.79 2.58
CA GLY A 30 8.73 -15.88 3.79
C GLY A 30 8.77 -14.62 4.65
N GLY A 31 8.19 -13.52 4.17
CA GLY A 31 8.38 -12.20 4.74
C GLY A 31 9.81 -11.68 4.57
N ALA A 32 10.02 -10.41 4.93
CA ALA A 32 11.33 -9.79 4.82
C ALA A 32 12.32 -10.20 5.92
N ALA A 33 11.85 -10.82 7.01
CA ALA A 33 12.68 -11.10 8.18
C ALA A 33 13.94 -11.93 7.85
N ALA A 34 13.82 -12.89 6.93
CA ALA A 34 14.95 -13.72 6.49
C ALA A 34 16.05 -12.91 5.78
N CYS A 35 15.69 -11.78 5.17
CA CYS A 35 16.62 -10.91 4.43
C CYS A 35 17.49 -10.07 5.37
N SER A 36 17.06 -9.87 6.62
CA SER A 36 17.70 -8.95 7.58
C SER A 36 19.12 -9.37 7.99
N ALA A 37 19.44 -10.66 7.87
CA ALA A 37 20.78 -11.18 8.10
C ALA A 37 21.84 -10.54 7.17
N CYS A 38 21.43 -10.13 5.97
CA CYS A 38 22.32 -9.52 4.98
C CYS A 38 22.03 -8.04 4.73
N HIS A 39 20.75 -7.68 4.67
CA HIS A 39 20.28 -6.33 4.37
C HIS A 39 20.17 -5.44 5.61
N GLY A 40 20.51 -5.97 6.79
CA GLY A 40 20.45 -5.28 8.07
C GLY A 40 19.11 -5.46 8.76
N ALA A 41 19.11 -5.35 10.09
CA ALA A 41 17.90 -5.42 10.91
C ALA A 41 16.88 -4.31 10.58
N ASP A 42 17.36 -3.19 10.04
CA ASP A 42 16.56 -2.06 9.58
C ASP A 42 16.32 -2.06 8.06
N PHE A 43 16.81 -3.08 7.33
CA PHE A 43 16.71 -3.21 5.88
C PHE A 43 17.33 -2.06 5.07
N ARG A 44 18.27 -1.32 5.67
CA ARG A 44 18.95 -0.16 5.03
C ARG A 44 20.29 -0.48 4.40
N GLY A 45 20.55 -1.76 4.14
CA GLY A 45 21.71 -2.21 3.39
C GLY A 45 22.65 -3.12 4.17
N GLY A 46 22.64 -3.09 5.50
CA GLY A 46 23.43 -4.02 6.32
C GLY A 46 24.87 -4.18 5.80
N TRP A 47 25.30 -5.43 5.62
CA TRP A 47 26.58 -5.71 4.96
C TRP A 47 26.46 -5.88 3.43
N SER A 48 25.26 -6.14 2.90
CA SER A 48 25.04 -6.25 1.44
C SER A 48 25.15 -4.90 0.72
N ALA A 49 25.08 -3.80 1.46
CA ALA A 49 24.99 -2.41 0.99
C ALA A 49 23.79 -2.13 0.06
N THR A 50 22.77 -3.01 0.02
CA THR A 50 21.55 -2.84 -0.79
C THR A 50 20.35 -2.59 0.11
N SER A 51 19.80 -1.38 0.06
CA SER A 51 18.65 -1.00 0.89
C SER A 51 17.31 -1.35 0.23
N CYS A 52 16.37 -1.92 0.98
CA CYS A 52 15.00 -2.12 0.49
C CYS A 52 14.34 -0.78 0.10
N TYR A 53 14.75 0.29 0.78
CA TYR A 53 14.22 1.65 0.61
C TYR A 53 14.72 2.37 -0.65
N GLU A 54 15.61 1.75 -1.43
CA GLU A 54 15.99 2.29 -2.75
C GLU A 54 14.85 2.19 -3.76
N CYS A 55 13.96 1.19 -3.62
CA CYS A 55 12.89 0.90 -4.56
C CYS A 55 11.51 0.76 -3.92
N HIS A 56 11.45 0.51 -2.61
CA HIS A 56 10.21 0.21 -1.90
C HIS A 56 9.99 1.15 -0.70
N ASP A 57 8.73 1.37 -0.33
CA ASP A 57 8.36 2.10 0.89
C ASP A 57 8.45 1.21 2.14
N GLY A 58 9.49 0.37 2.20
CA GLY A 58 9.74 -0.56 3.30
C GLY A 58 10.00 -2.00 2.87
N PRO A 59 10.28 -2.86 3.85
CA PRO A 59 10.67 -4.25 3.60
C PRO A 59 9.51 -5.12 3.06
N GLY A 60 8.27 -4.67 3.18
CA GLY A 60 7.09 -5.37 2.64
C GLY A 60 6.93 -5.31 1.12
N GLY A 61 7.82 -4.59 0.40
CA GLY A 61 7.91 -4.69 -1.07
C GLY A 61 6.93 -3.81 -1.86
N HIS A 62 6.13 -2.97 -1.22
CA HIS A 62 5.32 -1.99 -1.95
C HIS A 62 6.21 -0.92 -2.61
N PRO A 63 5.96 -0.55 -3.88
CA PRO A 63 6.75 0.48 -4.58
C PRO A 63 6.68 1.84 -3.87
N VAL A 64 7.67 2.70 -4.15
CA VAL A 64 7.64 4.09 -3.66
C VAL A 64 6.36 4.82 -4.09
N GLY A 65 5.71 5.48 -3.14
CA GLY A 65 4.44 6.18 -3.33
C GLY A 65 3.22 5.27 -3.33
N TRP A 66 3.34 4.01 -2.91
CA TRP A 66 2.22 3.06 -2.94
C TRP A 66 1.01 3.53 -2.13
N SER A 67 1.22 4.22 -1.01
CA SER A 67 0.15 4.70 -0.12
C SER A 67 -0.84 5.65 -0.79
N HIS A 68 -0.46 6.29 -1.89
CA HIS A 68 -1.36 7.13 -2.69
C HIS A 68 -2.50 6.31 -3.30
N TYR A 69 -3.65 6.98 -3.51
CA TYR A 69 -4.83 6.34 -4.10
C TYR A 69 -4.51 5.61 -5.43
N THR A 70 -3.66 6.16 -6.28
CA THR A 70 -3.34 5.58 -7.60
C THR A 70 -2.70 4.19 -7.52
N GLY A 71 -1.99 3.88 -6.43
CA GLY A 71 -1.43 2.57 -6.12
C GLY A 71 -2.36 1.78 -5.21
N HIS A 72 -2.30 2.07 -3.90
CA HIS A 72 -3.01 1.36 -2.84
C HIS A 72 -4.53 1.39 -3.01
N GLY A 73 -5.13 2.58 -3.00
CA GLY A 73 -6.59 2.73 -2.98
C GLY A 73 -7.28 2.13 -4.22
N ARG A 74 -6.68 2.33 -5.39
CA ARG A 74 -7.16 1.78 -6.67
C ARG A 74 -7.02 0.26 -6.71
N THR A 75 -5.92 -0.28 -6.21
CA THR A 75 -5.72 -1.75 -6.14
C THR A 75 -6.76 -2.38 -5.20
N ALA A 76 -6.95 -1.82 -4.01
CA ALA A 76 -7.97 -2.28 -3.07
C ALA A 76 -9.39 -2.17 -3.65
N SER A 77 -9.68 -1.11 -4.42
CA SER A 77 -10.99 -0.92 -5.06
C SER A 77 -11.26 -1.93 -6.19
N LEU A 78 -10.23 -2.32 -6.96
CA LEU A 78 -10.36 -3.23 -8.09
C LEU A 78 -10.38 -4.71 -7.66
N TYR A 79 -9.53 -5.07 -6.69
CA TYR A 79 -9.28 -6.47 -6.33
C TYR A 79 -9.79 -6.84 -4.93
N GLY A 80 -10.24 -5.87 -4.15
CA GLY A 80 -10.58 -6.05 -2.74
C GLY A 80 -9.34 -6.24 -1.85
N PRO A 81 -9.53 -6.26 -0.52
CA PRO A 81 -8.42 -6.38 0.43
C PRO A 81 -7.96 -7.83 0.63
N ALA A 82 -8.65 -8.83 0.09
CA ALA A 82 -8.40 -10.23 0.42
C ALA A 82 -6.95 -10.66 0.18
N ALA A 83 -6.36 -10.23 -0.96
CA ALA A 83 -4.96 -10.49 -1.28
C ALA A 83 -3.98 -9.80 -0.30
N CYS A 84 -4.36 -8.65 0.26
CA CYS A 84 -3.55 -7.91 1.22
C CYS A 84 -3.36 -8.69 2.53
N GLY A 85 -4.32 -9.57 2.87
CA GLY A 85 -4.30 -10.35 4.10
C GLY A 85 -3.12 -11.33 4.20
N ALA A 86 -2.49 -11.70 3.07
CA ALA A 86 -1.29 -12.53 3.06
C ALA A 86 -0.12 -11.89 3.84
N CYS A 87 -0.02 -10.56 3.79
CA CYS A 87 1.05 -9.80 4.45
C CYS A 87 0.53 -9.01 5.66
N HIS A 88 -0.65 -8.42 5.53
CA HIS A 88 -1.27 -7.55 6.56
C HIS A 88 -2.13 -8.32 7.57
N GLY A 89 -2.16 -9.65 7.48
CA GLY A 89 -2.90 -10.54 8.35
C GLY A 89 -4.34 -10.76 7.90
N ALA A 90 -4.90 -11.93 8.20
CA ALA A 90 -6.28 -12.27 7.87
C ALA A 90 -7.31 -11.36 8.58
N ASP A 91 -6.92 -10.73 9.69
CA ASP A 91 -7.70 -9.74 10.43
C ASP A 91 -7.37 -8.29 10.03
N TYR A 92 -6.43 -8.10 9.11
CA TYR A 92 -5.94 -6.81 8.61
C TYR A 92 -5.36 -5.88 9.69
N ARG A 93 -4.85 -6.47 10.78
CA ARG A 93 -4.26 -5.73 11.91
C ARG A 93 -2.74 -5.64 11.89
N GLY A 94 -2.12 -5.99 10.77
CA GLY A 94 -0.69 -5.79 10.55
C GLY A 94 0.06 -7.06 10.16
N GLY A 95 -0.49 -8.25 10.40
CA GLY A 95 0.15 -9.50 10.00
C GLY A 95 1.64 -9.52 10.35
N TRP A 96 2.49 -9.87 9.37
CA TRP A 96 3.94 -9.73 9.51
C TRP A 96 4.47 -8.40 8.96
N SER A 97 3.64 -7.62 8.23
CA SER A 97 4.04 -6.31 7.70
C SER A 97 4.02 -5.18 8.74
N ASP A 98 3.41 -5.41 9.91
CA ASP A 98 3.15 -4.44 10.99
C ASP A 98 2.28 -3.22 10.58
N ILE A 99 1.72 -3.22 9.37
CA ILE A 99 0.86 -2.14 8.87
C ILE A 99 -0.62 -2.57 8.94
N SER A 100 -1.36 -1.98 9.88
CA SER A 100 -2.78 -2.26 10.07
C SER A 100 -3.65 -1.37 9.19
N CYS A 101 -4.67 -1.94 8.53
CA CYS A 101 -5.66 -1.15 7.79
C CYS A 101 -6.36 -0.13 8.71
N TYR A 102 -6.48 -0.45 10.00
CA TYR A 102 -7.13 0.38 11.01
C TYR A 102 -6.28 1.57 11.48
N GLN A 103 -5.03 1.70 11.03
CA GLN A 103 -4.22 2.89 11.29
C GLN A 103 -4.78 4.12 10.53
N CYS A 104 -5.37 3.90 9.36
CA CYS A 104 -5.84 4.97 8.47
C CYS A 104 -7.31 4.82 8.04
N HIS A 105 -7.86 3.61 8.06
CA HIS A 105 -9.23 3.32 7.63
C HIS A 105 -10.09 2.82 8.78
N VAL A 106 -11.41 2.95 8.63
CA VAL A 106 -12.37 2.36 9.59
C VAL A 106 -12.51 0.85 9.43
N GLY A 107 -11.95 0.29 8.35
CA GLY A 107 -11.82 -1.14 8.14
C GLY A 107 -11.20 -1.47 6.78
N PRO A 108 -10.96 -2.75 6.50
CA PRO A 108 -10.31 -3.21 5.26
C PRO A 108 -11.21 -3.05 4.01
N TYR A 109 -12.52 -2.95 4.20
CA TYR A 109 -13.50 -2.83 3.09
C TYR A 109 -14.14 -1.43 3.01
N ALA A 110 -13.80 -0.52 3.92
CA ALA A 110 -14.46 0.77 4.02
C ALA A 110 -13.48 1.85 4.46
N VAL A 111 -13.38 2.88 3.63
CA VAL A 111 -12.59 4.10 3.93
C VAL A 111 -13.40 5.13 4.71
N HIS A 112 -14.73 5.03 4.65
CA HIS A 112 -15.65 5.89 5.39
C HIS A 112 -16.47 5.07 6.40
N PRO A 113 -16.87 5.67 7.54
CA PRO A 113 -17.77 5.02 8.50
C PRO A 113 -19.10 4.57 7.87
N LEU A 114 -19.77 3.61 8.53
CA LEU A 114 -21.14 3.26 8.18
C LEU A 114 -22.04 4.51 8.28
N GLY A 115 -22.92 4.71 7.29
CA GLY A 115 -23.82 5.86 7.25
C GLY A 115 -23.17 7.17 6.78
N TRP A 116 -21.94 7.13 6.27
CA TRP A 116 -21.26 8.34 5.79
C TRP A 116 -22.03 9.11 4.71
N ALA A 117 -22.77 8.41 3.85
CA ALA A 117 -23.59 9.02 2.81
C ALA A 117 -24.75 9.89 3.35
N GLU A 118 -25.07 9.80 4.64
CA GLU A 118 -26.09 10.65 5.25
C GLU A 118 -25.65 12.13 5.25
N PRO A 119 -26.54 13.09 4.92
CA PRO A 119 -26.19 14.51 4.85
C PRO A 119 -25.55 15.04 6.14
N GLY A 120 -26.02 14.59 7.30
CA GLY A 120 -25.45 14.98 8.58
C GLY A 120 -24.06 14.41 8.87
N ALA A 121 -23.59 13.42 8.13
CA ALA A 121 -22.25 12.85 8.29
C ALA A 121 -21.24 13.51 7.36
N HIS A 122 -21.31 13.22 6.05
CA HIS A 122 -20.36 13.78 5.08
C HIS A 122 -20.56 15.28 4.82
N GLY A 123 -21.79 15.80 4.92
CA GLY A 123 -22.10 17.21 4.65
C GLY A 123 -21.35 18.15 5.59
N ARG A 124 -21.37 17.86 6.91
CA ARG A 124 -20.58 18.64 7.90
C ARG A 124 -19.09 18.65 7.59
N VAL A 125 -18.54 17.50 7.16
CA VAL A 125 -17.11 17.42 6.82
C VAL A 125 -16.79 18.14 5.51
N ALA A 126 -17.71 18.14 4.55
CA ALA A 126 -17.57 18.92 3.32
C ALA A 126 -17.55 20.43 3.59
N GLU A 127 -18.39 20.90 4.51
CA GLU A 127 -18.48 22.30 4.97
C GLU A 127 -17.22 22.71 5.76
N ASP A 128 -16.75 21.86 6.70
CA ASP A 128 -15.69 22.22 7.65
C ASP A 128 -14.25 22.06 7.09
N ALA A 129 -14.01 21.08 6.22
CA ALA A 129 -12.63 20.61 5.98
C ALA A 129 -11.92 21.21 4.76
N ALA A 130 -12.61 21.93 3.88
CA ALA A 130 -12.20 22.15 2.48
C ALA A 130 -11.89 20.80 1.78
N PRO A 131 -12.50 20.48 0.63
CA PRO A 131 -12.55 19.10 0.13
C PRO A 131 -11.24 18.58 -0.51
N ARG A 132 -10.08 19.13 -0.13
CA ARG A 132 -8.75 18.76 -0.67
C ARG A 132 -8.39 17.29 -0.41
N GLY A 133 -8.77 16.72 0.74
CA GLY A 133 -8.56 15.29 1.00
C GLY A 133 -9.48 14.38 0.18
N CYS A 134 -10.60 14.91 -0.31
CA CYS A 134 -11.60 14.15 -1.05
C CYS A 134 -11.20 13.97 -2.52
N THR A 135 -10.47 14.94 -3.10
CA THR A 135 -10.12 14.94 -4.54
C THR A 135 -9.21 13.78 -4.93
N GLU A 136 -8.46 13.21 -3.98
CA GLU A 136 -7.60 12.05 -4.22
C GLU A 136 -8.40 10.84 -4.70
N CYS A 137 -9.61 10.65 -4.17
CA CYS A 137 -10.50 9.53 -4.52
C CYS A 137 -11.66 9.97 -5.44
N HIS A 138 -12.24 11.15 -5.20
CA HIS A 138 -13.45 11.65 -5.87
C HIS A 138 -13.16 12.51 -7.10
N GLY A 139 -11.88 12.77 -7.38
CA GLY A 139 -11.42 13.58 -8.51
C GLY A 139 -11.38 15.07 -8.19
N ALA A 140 -10.50 15.80 -8.88
CA ALA A 140 -10.35 17.24 -8.71
C ALA A 140 -11.62 18.03 -9.08
N ASP A 141 -12.47 17.47 -9.92
CA ASP A 141 -13.75 18.03 -10.35
C ASP A 141 -14.97 17.45 -9.59
N PHE A 142 -14.71 16.53 -8.65
CA PHE A 142 -15.74 15.83 -7.86
C PHE A 142 -16.77 15.06 -8.70
N ARG A 143 -16.41 14.67 -9.92
CA ARG A 143 -17.29 13.91 -10.83
C ARG A 143 -17.14 12.41 -10.69
N GLY A 144 -16.53 11.95 -9.60
CA GLY A 144 -16.41 10.54 -9.27
C GLY A 144 -14.97 10.07 -9.18
N GLY A 145 -14.06 10.69 -9.93
CA GLY A 145 -12.64 10.34 -9.91
C GLY A 145 -12.41 8.83 -10.00
N GLY A 146 -11.51 8.33 -9.18
CA GLY A 146 -11.26 6.90 -9.09
C GLY A 146 -12.35 6.11 -8.34
N SER A 147 -13.05 6.75 -7.40
CA SER A 147 -14.11 6.11 -6.60
C SER A 147 -15.40 5.82 -7.39
N GLY A 148 -15.61 6.51 -8.51
CA GLY A 148 -16.88 6.52 -9.25
C GLY A 148 -18.03 7.25 -8.53
N VAL A 149 -17.82 7.79 -7.32
CA VAL A 149 -18.85 8.46 -6.52
C VAL A 149 -18.80 9.96 -6.76
N SER A 150 -19.74 10.45 -7.58
CA SER A 150 -19.85 11.87 -7.96
C SER A 150 -20.72 12.66 -6.98
N CYS A 151 -20.25 13.84 -6.58
CA CYS A 151 -21.05 14.80 -5.81
C CYS A 151 -22.30 15.25 -6.58
N TRP A 152 -22.19 15.30 -7.91
CA TRP A 152 -23.27 15.69 -8.83
C TRP A 152 -24.44 14.71 -8.91
N ARG A 153 -24.32 13.55 -8.26
CA ARG A 153 -25.45 12.62 -8.14
C ARG A 153 -26.57 13.21 -7.27
N CYS A 154 -26.21 14.04 -6.29
CA CYS A 154 -27.15 14.57 -5.31
C CYS A 154 -27.05 16.09 -5.11
N HIS A 155 -25.94 16.73 -5.52
CA HIS A 155 -25.69 18.15 -5.33
C HIS A 155 -25.45 18.84 -6.66
N ASP A 156 -25.85 20.10 -6.77
CA ASP A 156 -25.47 20.98 -7.90
C ASP A 156 -24.04 21.55 -7.71
N GLY A 157 -23.14 20.71 -7.20
CA GLY A 157 -21.71 20.96 -7.07
C GLY A 157 -21.13 20.59 -5.70
N PRO A 158 -19.80 20.52 -5.58
CA PRO A 158 -19.12 20.46 -4.29
C PRO A 158 -19.24 21.85 -3.64
N ASN A 159 -20.41 22.19 -3.11
CA ASN A 159 -20.57 23.48 -2.46
C ASN A 159 -19.83 23.49 -1.10
N PRO A 160 -19.18 24.62 -0.76
CA PRO A 160 -18.54 24.84 0.54
C PRO A 160 -19.57 24.99 1.67
#